data_AF-A0A2A9NWR0-F1
#
_entry.id   AF-A0A2A9NWR0-F1
#
_cell.length_a   1.000
_cell.length_b   1.000
_cell.length_c   1.000
_cell.angle_alpha   90.00
_cell.angle_beta   90.00
_cell.angle_gamma   90.00
#
_symmetry.space_group_name_H-M   'P 1'
#
loop_
_entity.id
_entity.type
_entity.pdbx_description
1 polymer ?
#
loop_
_entity_poly.entity_id
_entity_poly.type
_entity_poly.pdbx_seq_one_letter_code
_entity_poly.pdbx_strand_id
1 'polypeptide(L)'
;MLFFLNFFSRFPASTWFQAVPFEMDLCDLLQSMKLQYEKTAADAPFNVMAYPPLAVDVQDVAMPEDPSYHSDGDCSSQSSRTSSDEQLPGCAYLQSIRAQLDNYITTGGGYLEAIFTHREVSAAYPSAHLRCSQAFSDLAYLLEKRAWRADRDADTEAVAAFRHEAWMIAAST
;
A
#
# COMPACT_ATOMS: atom_id res chain seq x y z
N MET A 1 -16.07 -9.02 30.99
CA MET A 1 -16.74 -7.84 30.42
C MET A 1 -16.65 -6.71 31.44
N LEU A 2 -15.69 -5.77 31.31
CA LEU A 2 -15.67 -4.41 31.93
C LEU A 2 -14.26 -3.78 31.87
N PHE A 3 -13.60 -3.77 30.70
CA PHE A 3 -12.36 -2.98 30.50
C PHE A 3 -12.37 -2.13 29.22
N PHE A 4 -13.48 -2.05 28.49
CA PHE A 4 -13.56 -1.35 27.20
C PHE A 4 -14.03 0.11 27.26
N LEU A 5 -14.28 0.68 28.45
CA LEU A 5 -14.94 2.00 28.57
C LEU A 5 -14.07 3.13 29.14
N ASN A 6 -12.78 2.94 29.41
CA ASN A 6 -11.98 3.97 30.11
C ASN A 6 -10.82 4.58 29.33
N PHE A 7 -10.74 4.40 28.01
CA PHE A 7 -9.70 5.07 27.20
C PHE A 7 -10.20 6.25 26.34
N PHE A 8 -11.51 6.53 26.33
CA PHE A 8 -12.08 7.59 25.49
C PHE A 8 -12.20 8.98 26.14
N SER A 9 -11.80 9.15 27.40
CA SER A 9 -12.09 10.37 28.17
C SER A 9 -10.91 11.36 28.30
N ARG A 10 -9.86 11.25 27.47
CA ARG A 10 -8.73 12.20 27.56
C ARG A 10 -8.08 12.63 26.25
N PHE A 11 -8.89 12.84 25.21
CA PHE A 11 -8.51 13.76 24.15
C PHE A 11 -9.33 15.05 24.29
N PRO A 12 -8.69 16.20 24.61
CA PRO A 12 -9.38 17.47 24.58
C PRO A 12 -9.89 17.73 23.16
N ALA A 13 -11.20 17.89 23.03
CA ALA A 13 -11.88 18.33 21.83
C ALA A 13 -11.57 19.81 21.60
N SER A 14 -10.38 20.12 21.11
CA SER A 14 -10.07 21.45 20.59
C SER A 14 -8.79 21.44 19.76
N THR A 15 -8.96 21.86 18.50
CA THR A 15 -7.98 22.52 17.64
C THR A 15 -6.87 21.69 16.99
N TRP A 16 -7.16 20.64 16.23
CA TRP A 16 -6.33 20.23 15.08
C TRP A 16 -7.24 19.56 14.03
N PHE A 17 -6.91 19.71 12.75
CA PHE A 17 -7.74 19.46 11.56
C PHE A 17 -8.73 20.57 11.20
N GLN A 18 -8.15 21.72 10.84
CA GLN A 18 -8.57 22.35 9.60
C GLN A 18 -8.48 21.27 8.51
N ALA A 19 -9.61 20.67 8.14
CA ALA A 19 -9.69 19.84 6.96
C ALA A 19 -9.20 20.71 5.81
N VAL A 20 -7.96 20.49 5.38
CA VAL A 20 -7.44 21.15 4.19
C VAL A 20 -8.18 20.46 3.04
N PRO A 21 -9.07 21.16 2.31
CA PRO A 21 -9.60 20.60 1.09
C PRO A 21 -8.43 20.54 0.11
N PHE A 22 -7.74 19.39 0.05
CA PHE A 22 -6.80 19.08 -1.03
C PHE A 22 -7.58 18.68 -2.29
N GLU A 23 -8.60 19.47 -2.65
CA GLU A 23 -9.02 19.58 -4.05
C GLU A 23 -8.12 20.65 -4.67
N MET A 24 -6.83 20.32 -4.79
CA MET A 24 -5.96 21.07 -5.67
C MET A 24 -6.39 20.67 -7.08
N ASP A 25 -7.19 21.52 -7.73
CA ASP A 25 -7.70 21.25 -9.07
C ASP A 25 -6.51 20.97 -9.99
N LEU A 26 -6.41 19.71 -10.41
CA LEU A 26 -5.35 19.23 -11.30
C LEU A 26 -5.30 20.07 -12.58
N CYS A 27 -6.45 20.63 -13.01
CA CYS A 27 -6.53 21.53 -14.15
C CYS A 27 -5.83 22.85 -13.88
N ASP A 28 -6.01 23.44 -12.69
CA ASP A 28 -5.35 24.69 -12.29
C ASP A 28 -3.84 24.49 -12.10
N LEU A 29 -3.43 23.34 -11.53
CA LEU A 29 -2.01 23.01 -11.39
C LEU A 29 -1.34 22.86 -12.76
N LEU A 30 -1.96 22.12 -13.69
CA LEU A 30 -1.46 21.96 -15.06
C LEU A 30 -1.47 23.29 -15.84
N GLN A 31 -2.46 24.17 -15.60
CA GLN A 31 -2.49 25.50 -16.19
C GLN A 31 -1.44 26.46 -15.62
N SER A 32 -1.06 26.29 -14.34
CA SER A 32 0.03 27.04 -13.72
C SER A 32 1.41 26.64 -14.26
N MET A 33 1.57 25.39 -14.71
CA MET A 33 2.79 24.87 -15.36
C MET A 33 2.90 25.25 -16.84
N LYS A 34 2.50 26.48 -17.21
CA LYS A 34 2.87 27.05 -18.52
C LYS A 34 4.37 27.29 -18.54
N LEU A 35 5.11 26.30 -19.04
CA LEU A 35 6.52 26.41 -19.39
C LEU A 35 6.65 27.56 -20.38
N GLN A 36 7.18 28.69 -19.90
CA GLN A 36 7.64 29.76 -20.77
C GLN A 36 8.84 29.20 -21.53
N TYR A 37 8.60 28.75 -22.77
CA TYR A 37 9.68 28.40 -23.66
C TYR A 37 10.33 29.72 -24.08
N GLU A 38 11.37 30.13 -23.36
CA GLU A 38 12.29 31.13 -23.88
C GLU A 38 13.27 30.40 -24.81
N LYS A 39 13.04 30.58 -26.10
CA LYS A 39 13.98 30.17 -27.15
C LYS A 39 15.21 31.06 -27.07
N THR A 40 16.13 30.74 -26.17
CA THR A 40 17.48 31.30 -26.16
C THR A 40 18.30 30.59 -27.23
N ALA A 41 18.26 31.16 -28.44
CA ALA A 41 19.28 30.91 -29.44
C ALA A 41 20.51 31.74 -29.07
N ALA A 42 21.59 31.09 -28.60
CA ALA A 42 22.96 31.57 -28.75
C ALA A 42 23.95 30.54 -28.19
N ASP A 43 24.97 30.28 -29.00
CA ASP A 43 26.01 29.27 -28.90
C ASP A 43 26.80 29.26 -27.58
N ALA A 44 27.06 28.05 -27.07
CA ALA A 44 28.24 27.80 -26.24
C ALA A 44 28.78 26.37 -26.49
N PRO A 45 30.12 26.22 -26.63
CA PRO A 45 30.75 24.96 -27.02
C PRO A 45 30.75 23.93 -25.89
N PHE A 46 30.26 22.73 -26.22
CA PHE A 46 30.26 21.55 -25.38
C PHE A 46 31.70 21.10 -25.08
N ASN A 47 32.14 21.26 -23.83
CA ASN A 47 33.40 20.68 -23.36
C ASN A 47 33.13 19.23 -22.95
N VAL A 48 33.47 18.31 -23.85
CA VAL A 48 33.34 16.85 -23.66
C VAL A 48 34.39 16.39 -22.67
N MET A 49 34.00 16.17 -21.41
CA MET A 49 34.81 15.38 -20.48
C MET A 49 34.78 13.92 -20.94
N ALA A 50 35.92 13.46 -21.43
CA ALA A 50 36.18 12.07 -21.77
C ALA A 50 36.11 11.19 -20.51
N TYR A 51 35.13 10.29 -20.46
CA TYR A 51 35.14 9.15 -19.54
C TYR A 51 35.88 7.97 -20.18
N PRO A 52 36.72 7.24 -19.44
CA PRO A 52 37.38 6.05 -19.94
C PRO A 52 36.36 4.91 -20.14
N PRO A 53 36.45 4.13 -21.24
CA PRO A 53 35.58 2.99 -21.44
C PRO A 53 36.01 1.85 -20.51
N LEU A 54 35.17 1.52 -19.53
CA LEU A 54 35.25 0.24 -18.85
C LEU A 54 34.66 -0.82 -19.78
N ALA A 55 35.51 -1.70 -20.31
CA ALA A 55 35.11 -2.88 -21.03
C ALA A 55 34.36 -3.82 -20.07
N VAL A 56 33.03 -3.83 -20.16
CA VAL A 56 32.19 -4.83 -19.53
C VAL A 56 32.04 -5.97 -20.53
N ASP A 57 32.68 -7.10 -20.22
CA ASP A 57 32.53 -8.37 -20.92
C ASP A 57 31.12 -8.91 -20.67
N VAL A 58 30.23 -8.72 -21.65
CA VAL A 58 28.87 -9.25 -21.63
C VAL A 58 28.93 -10.65 -22.21
N GLN A 59 29.02 -11.66 -21.33
CA GLN A 59 28.77 -13.04 -21.72
C GLN A 59 27.26 -13.24 -21.90
N ASP A 60 26.82 -13.31 -23.15
CA ASP A 60 25.49 -13.79 -23.54
C ASP A 60 25.39 -15.28 -23.18
N VAL A 61 24.73 -15.58 -22.05
CA VAL A 61 24.35 -16.95 -21.71
C VAL A 61 23.10 -17.29 -22.50
N ALA A 62 23.30 -18.04 -23.58
CA ALA A 62 22.23 -18.62 -24.39
C ALA A 62 21.34 -19.52 -23.51
N MET A 63 20.09 -19.11 -23.34
CA MET A 63 19.04 -19.91 -22.71
C MET A 63 18.57 -20.97 -23.71
N PRO A 64 18.70 -22.29 -23.42
CA PRO A 64 18.18 -23.33 -24.29
C PRO A 64 16.66 -23.29 -24.31
N GLU A 65 16.12 -23.20 -25.52
CA GLU A 65 14.72 -23.32 -25.87
C GLU A 65 14.21 -24.74 -25.56
N ASP A 66 13.19 -24.84 -24.72
CA ASP A 66 12.48 -26.09 -24.41
C ASP A 66 11.11 -26.07 -25.09
N PRO A 67 10.89 -26.83 -26.18
CA PRO A 67 9.66 -26.79 -26.95
C PRO A 67 8.78 -28.00 -26.58
N SER A 68 8.02 -27.92 -25.49
CA SER A 68 6.84 -28.78 -25.29
C SER A 68 6.05 -28.39 -24.04
N TYR A 69 5.05 -27.53 -24.21
CA TYR A 69 3.88 -27.61 -23.34
C TYR A 69 2.59 -27.40 -24.14
N HIS A 70 2.14 -28.48 -24.77
CA HIS A 70 0.74 -28.66 -25.14
C HIS A 70 0.02 -29.18 -23.90
N SER A 71 -0.93 -28.40 -23.39
CA SER A 71 -1.96 -28.94 -22.52
C SER A 71 -3.26 -28.22 -22.82
N ASP A 72 -3.94 -28.71 -23.84
CA ASP A 72 -5.34 -28.42 -24.15
C ASP A 72 -6.18 -29.12 -23.06
N GLY A 73 -6.32 -28.46 -21.92
CA GLY A 73 -7.13 -28.91 -20.80
C GLY A 73 -8.47 -28.20 -20.80
N ASP A 74 -9.50 -28.90 -21.26
CA ASP A 74 -10.90 -28.50 -21.28
C ASP A 74 -11.34 -27.65 -20.08
N CYS A 75 -11.72 -26.39 -20.32
CA CYS A 75 -12.49 -25.61 -19.34
C CYS A 75 -13.92 -26.15 -19.28
N SER A 76 -14.08 -27.27 -18.57
CA SER A 76 -15.35 -27.59 -17.94
C SER A 76 -15.68 -26.45 -16.98
N SER A 77 -16.67 -25.63 -17.35
CA SER A 77 -17.30 -24.61 -16.51
C SER A 77 -18.00 -25.28 -15.32
N GLN A 78 -17.23 -25.80 -14.36
CA GLN A 78 -17.75 -26.18 -13.06
C GLN A 78 -17.91 -24.90 -12.26
N SER A 79 -19.16 -24.43 -12.22
CA SER A 79 -19.64 -23.50 -11.19
C SER A 79 -19.61 -24.23 -9.83
N SER A 80 -18.42 -24.44 -9.29
CA SER A 80 -18.21 -25.05 -7.98
C SER A 80 -18.52 -24.00 -6.91
N ARG A 81 -19.82 -23.85 -6.62
CA ARG A 81 -20.31 -23.23 -5.39
C ARG A 81 -20.08 -24.20 -4.23
N THR A 82 -18.84 -24.35 -3.76
CA THR A 82 -18.53 -25.11 -2.53
C THR A 82 -17.27 -24.60 -1.84
N SER A 83 -17.37 -23.47 -1.17
CA SER A 83 -16.97 -23.37 0.23
C SER A 83 -17.63 -22.11 0.76
N SER A 84 -18.41 -22.23 1.82
CA SER A 84 -18.56 -21.13 2.76
C SER A 84 -17.20 -20.89 3.42
N ASP A 85 -16.21 -20.47 2.62
CA ASP A 85 -15.07 -19.75 3.15
C ASP A 85 -15.69 -18.54 3.84
N GLU A 86 -15.54 -18.47 5.16
CA GLU A 86 -15.87 -17.27 5.90
C GLU A 86 -15.16 -16.12 5.19
N GLN A 87 -15.92 -15.33 4.42
CA GLN A 87 -15.35 -14.35 3.51
C GLN A 87 -14.73 -13.25 4.39
N LEU A 88 -13.44 -13.44 4.67
CA LEU A 88 -12.68 -12.64 5.61
C LEU A 88 -12.80 -11.17 5.20
N PRO A 89 -13.10 -10.27 6.14
CA PRO A 89 -13.28 -8.86 5.81
C PRO A 89 -12.00 -8.30 5.20
N GLY A 90 -12.17 -7.40 4.21
CA GLY A 90 -11.08 -6.68 3.55
C GLY A 90 -10.83 -7.10 2.11
N CYS A 91 -9.97 -6.33 1.44
CA CYS A 91 -9.47 -6.67 0.10
C CYS A 91 -8.41 -7.78 0.18
N ALA A 92 -8.14 -8.44 -0.95
CA ALA A 92 -7.19 -9.54 -1.04
C ALA A 92 -5.79 -9.17 -0.53
N TYR A 93 -5.39 -7.90 -0.67
CA TYR A 93 -4.14 -7.39 -0.12
C TYR A 93 -4.11 -7.44 1.42
N LEU A 94 -5.12 -6.91 2.11
CA LEU A 94 -5.16 -6.97 3.58
C LEU A 94 -5.29 -8.41 4.11
N GLN A 95 -5.94 -9.28 3.34
CA GLN A 95 -6.00 -10.72 3.67
C GLN A 95 -4.61 -11.37 3.61
N SER A 96 -3.76 -11.00 2.64
CA SER A 96 -2.39 -11.52 2.55
C SER A 96 -1.50 -11.01 3.70
N ILE A 97 -1.66 -9.74 4.10
CA ILE A 97 -0.99 -9.17 5.28
C ILE A 97 -1.41 -9.92 6.54
N ARG A 98 -2.71 -10.20 6.71
CA ARG A 98 -3.23 -10.98 7.84
C ARG A 98 -2.62 -12.38 7.90
N ALA A 99 -2.50 -13.07 6.76
CA ALA A 99 -1.90 -14.40 6.69
C ALA A 99 -0.41 -14.42 7.06
N GLN A 100 0.29 -13.31 6.79
CA GLN A 100 1.73 -13.19 7.05
C GLN A 100 2.05 -12.49 8.36
N LEU A 101 1.05 -12.06 9.12
CA LEU A 101 1.22 -11.21 10.29
C LEU A 101 2.27 -11.79 11.25
N ASP A 102 2.28 -13.11 11.50
CA ASP A 102 3.17 -13.78 12.47
C ASP A 102 4.65 -13.77 12.08
N ASN A 103 4.91 -13.73 10.78
CA ASN A 103 6.26 -13.70 10.21
C ASN A 103 6.65 -12.29 9.73
N TYR A 104 5.79 -11.30 9.96
CA TYR A 104 5.99 -9.95 9.45
C TYR A 104 7.16 -9.28 10.16
N ILE A 105 8.10 -8.74 9.38
CA ILE A 105 9.28 -8.06 9.91
C ILE A 105 8.83 -6.67 10.40
N THR A 106 8.82 -6.51 11.72
CA THR A 106 8.34 -5.31 12.42
C THR A 106 9.35 -4.17 12.43
N THR A 107 10.64 -4.47 12.16
CA THR A 107 11.76 -3.53 12.22
C THR A 107 12.01 -2.71 10.94
N GLY A 108 11.09 -2.73 9.97
CA GLY A 108 11.33 -2.15 8.63
C GLY A 108 10.20 -1.27 8.07
N GLY A 109 9.22 -0.87 8.87
CA GLY A 109 8.12 -0.03 8.39
C GLY A 109 7.14 -0.75 7.44
N GLY A 110 7.18 -2.07 7.34
CA GLY A 110 6.32 -2.83 6.43
C GLY A 110 4.81 -2.65 6.69
N TYR A 111 4.41 -2.24 7.92
CA TYR A 111 3.02 -1.88 8.19
C TYR A 111 2.63 -0.55 7.55
N LEU A 112 3.55 0.42 7.48
CA LEU A 112 3.32 1.69 6.79
C LEU A 112 3.25 1.48 5.28
N GLU A 113 4.13 0.64 4.74
CA GLU A 113 4.06 0.22 3.33
C GLU A 113 2.70 -0.42 3.02
N ALA A 114 2.19 -1.27 3.92
CA ALA A 114 0.86 -1.85 3.77
C ALA A 114 -0.27 -0.81 3.78
N ILE A 115 -0.18 0.20 4.64
CA ILE A 115 -1.14 1.30 4.68
C ILE A 115 -1.10 2.11 3.37
N PHE A 116 0.09 2.50 2.92
CA PHE A 116 0.23 3.30 1.69
C PHE A 116 -0.19 2.51 0.45
N THR A 117 0.24 1.26 0.32
CA THR A 117 -0.18 0.38 -0.78
C THR A 117 -1.70 0.20 -0.78
N HIS A 118 -2.33 -0.01 0.38
CA HIS A 118 -3.78 -0.07 0.47
C HIS A 118 -4.43 1.23 -0.01
N ARG A 119 -3.94 2.40 0.42
CA ARG A 119 -4.49 3.70 0.01
C ARG A 119 -4.40 3.92 -1.49
N GLU A 120 -3.25 3.57 -2.10
CA GLU A 120 -3.05 3.67 -3.56
C GLU A 120 -4.04 2.79 -4.32
N VAL A 121 -4.17 1.51 -3.95
CA VAL A 121 -5.08 0.57 -4.61
C VAL A 121 -6.55 0.95 -4.35
N SER A 122 -6.87 1.46 -3.15
CA SER A 122 -8.20 1.95 -2.81
C SER A 122 -8.59 3.18 -3.61
N ALA A 123 -7.65 4.10 -3.87
CA ALA A 123 -7.89 5.27 -4.71
C ALA A 123 -8.18 4.88 -6.17
N ALA A 124 -7.52 3.83 -6.67
CA ALA A 124 -7.77 3.30 -8.01
C ALA A 124 -9.13 2.59 -8.14
N TYR A 125 -9.59 1.89 -7.09
CA TYR A 125 -10.86 1.14 -7.13
C TYR A 125 -11.59 1.10 -5.77
N PRO A 126 -12.33 2.17 -5.40
CA PRO A 126 -12.91 2.30 -4.05
C PRO A 126 -14.03 1.30 -3.76
N SER A 127 -14.79 0.87 -4.76
CA SER A 127 -15.90 -0.07 -4.58
C SER A 127 -15.47 -1.46 -4.09
N ALA A 128 -14.22 -1.87 -4.32
CA ALA A 128 -13.67 -3.13 -3.77
C ALA A 128 -13.25 -3.04 -2.29
N HIS A 129 -13.23 -1.84 -1.69
CA HIS A 129 -12.61 -1.60 -0.39
C HIS A 129 -13.62 -1.29 0.73
N LEU A 130 -14.91 -1.53 0.50
CA LEU A 130 -16.00 -1.25 1.47
C LEU A 130 -15.84 -1.99 2.81
N ARG A 131 -15.20 -3.17 2.81
CA ARG A 131 -14.96 -3.98 4.01
C ARG A 131 -13.56 -3.83 4.61
N CYS A 132 -12.75 -2.92 4.07
CA CYS A 132 -11.38 -2.70 4.56
C CYS A 132 -11.34 -2.06 5.95
N SER A 133 -12.34 -1.25 6.33
CA SER A 133 -12.44 -0.70 7.69
C SER A 133 -12.48 -1.80 8.76
N GLN A 134 -13.27 -2.85 8.53
CA GLN A 134 -13.34 -4.02 9.40
C GLN A 134 -12.02 -4.80 9.40
N ALA A 135 -11.40 -4.98 8.22
CA ALA A 135 -10.13 -5.70 8.09
C ALA A 135 -8.98 -5.03 8.85
N PHE A 136 -8.86 -3.69 8.76
CA PHE A 136 -7.88 -2.94 9.53
C PHE A 136 -8.13 -3.02 11.03
N SER A 137 -9.40 -2.98 11.46
CA SER A 137 -9.76 -3.17 12.87
C SER A 137 -9.34 -4.55 13.37
N ASP A 138 -9.55 -5.59 12.56
CA ASP A 138 -9.10 -6.96 12.86
C ASP A 138 -7.57 -7.04 12.95
N LEU A 139 -6.83 -6.43 12.00
CA LEU A 139 -5.37 -6.39 12.01
C LEU A 139 -4.83 -5.72 13.29
N ALA A 140 -5.39 -4.56 13.66
CA ALA A 140 -5.05 -3.88 14.91
C ALA A 140 -5.30 -4.78 16.12
N TYR A 141 -6.44 -5.46 16.17
CA TYR A 141 -6.76 -6.38 17.26
C TYR A 141 -5.81 -7.58 17.35
N LEU A 142 -5.40 -8.14 16.21
CA LEU A 142 -4.44 -9.24 16.17
C LEU A 142 -3.06 -8.80 16.66
N LEU A 143 -2.63 -7.59 16.29
CA LEU A 143 -1.38 -7.02 16.78
C LEU A 143 -1.42 -6.73 18.29
N GLU A 144 -2.52 -6.20 18.82
CA GLU A 144 -2.65 -5.96 20.27
C GLU A 144 -2.56 -7.23 21.11
N LYS A 145 -3.05 -8.36 20.58
CA LYS A 145 -3.04 -9.65 21.25
C LYS A 145 -1.68 -10.35 21.23
N ARG A 146 -0.76 -9.88 20.41
CA ARG A 146 0.53 -10.49 20.22
C ARG A 146 1.39 -10.29 21.46
N ALA A 147 2.12 -11.33 21.85
CA ALA A 147 3.06 -11.23 22.96
C ALA A 147 4.13 -10.17 22.65
N TRP A 148 4.36 -9.27 23.61
CA TRP A 148 5.41 -8.26 23.52
C TRP A 148 6.77 -8.93 23.30
N ARG A 149 7.54 -8.40 22.37
CA ARG A 149 8.94 -8.76 22.14
C ARG A 149 9.72 -7.52 21.71
N ALA A 150 11.01 -7.48 22.03
CA ALA A 150 11.86 -6.32 21.72
C ALA A 150 12.02 -6.07 20.20
N ASP A 151 11.90 -7.10 19.36
CA ASP A 151 11.89 -6.99 17.90
C ASP A 151 10.59 -6.39 17.35
N ARG A 152 9.54 -6.28 18.18
CA ARG A 152 8.16 -5.91 17.79
C ARG A 152 7.66 -4.63 18.48
N ASP A 153 8.56 -3.73 18.84
CA ASP A 153 8.20 -2.42 19.41
C ASP A 153 7.24 -1.62 18.51
N ALA A 154 7.43 -1.72 17.19
CA ALA A 154 6.59 -1.09 16.17
C ALA A 154 5.14 -1.59 16.11
N ASP A 155 4.79 -2.74 16.74
CA ASP A 155 3.42 -3.24 16.73
C ASP A 155 2.45 -2.24 17.39
N THR A 156 2.92 -1.51 18.42
CA THR A 156 2.10 -0.51 19.11
C THR A 156 1.73 0.69 18.22
N GLU A 157 2.69 1.17 17.42
CA GLU A 157 2.46 2.25 16.45
C GLU A 157 1.58 1.76 15.29
N ALA A 158 1.80 0.53 14.83
CA ALA A 158 1.00 -0.10 13.77
C ALA A 158 -0.47 -0.28 14.19
N VAL A 159 -0.74 -0.66 15.45
CA VAL A 159 -2.10 -0.72 16.00
C VAL A 159 -2.78 0.64 15.90
N ALA A 160 -2.10 1.72 16.29
CA ALA A 160 -2.65 3.07 16.21
C ALA A 160 -2.92 3.48 14.76
N ALA A 161 -1.97 3.19 13.86
CA ALA A 161 -2.09 3.49 12.44
C ALA A 161 -3.24 2.72 11.77
N PHE A 162 -3.36 1.41 12.01
CA PHE A 162 -4.46 0.61 11.46
C PHE A 162 -5.83 1.03 12.00
N ARG A 163 -5.93 1.43 13.28
CA ARG A 163 -7.17 2.01 13.81
C ARG A 163 -7.54 3.32 13.14
N HIS A 164 -6.54 4.16 12.87
CA HIS A 164 -6.75 5.41 12.15
C HIS A 164 -7.24 5.14 10.71
N GLU A 165 -6.61 4.22 9.98
CA GLU A 165 -7.07 3.81 8.64
C GLU A 165 -8.50 3.27 8.65
N ALA A 166 -8.82 2.40 9.62
CA ALA A 166 -10.16 1.85 9.75
C ALA A 166 -11.22 2.96 9.88
N TRP A 167 -10.93 3.98 10.69
CA TRP A 167 -11.79 5.13 10.87
C TRP A 167 -11.89 6.00 9.61
N MET A 168 -10.76 6.30 8.96
CA MET A 168 -10.73 7.09 7.72
C MET A 168 -11.59 6.45 6.62
N ILE A 169 -11.48 5.13 6.45
CA ILE A 169 -12.29 4.38 5.47
C ILE A 169 -13.76 4.42 5.86
N ALA A 170 -14.10 4.15 7.12
CA ALA A 170 -15.49 4.18 7.60
C ALA A 170 -16.14 5.57 7.51
N ALA A 171 -15.35 6.64 7.60
CA ALA A 171 -15.84 8.01 7.44
C ALA A 171 -16.04 8.40 5.97
N SER A 172 -15.44 7.66 5.03
CA SER A 172 -15.51 7.92 3.58
C SER A 172 -16.62 7.14 2.86
N THR A 173 -17.23 6.16 3.52
CA THR A 173 -18.32 5.31 3.02
C THR A 173 -19.67 5.76 3.54
#